data_AF-A0A238XUE8-F1
#
_entry.id   AF-A0A238XUE8-F1
#
_cell.length_a   1.000
_cell.length_b   1.000
_cell.length_c   1.000
_cell.angle_alpha   90.00
_cell.angle_beta   90.00
_cell.angle_gamma   90.00
#
_symmetry.space_group_name_H-M   'P 1'
#
loop_
_entity.id
_entity.type
_entity.pdbx_description
1 polymer ?
#
loop_
_entity_poly.entity_id
_entity_poly.type
_entity_poly.pdbx_seq_one_letter_code
_entity_poly.pdbx_strand_id
1 'polypeptide(L)' 'MTDVAIVGGGPAGLSAGLFASKNGLDTVLFDTDETWMHKAHFGFGRH' A
#
# COMPACT_ATOMS: atom_id res chain seq x y z
N MET A 1 -11.01 20.44 -2.52
CA MET A 1 -10.21 19.26 -2.91
C MET A 1 -9.36 18.92 -1.71
N THR A 2 -9.40 17.67 -1.25
CA THR A 2 -8.70 17.27 -0.03
C THR A 2 -7.66 16.24 -0.42
N ASP A 3 -6.41 16.54 -0.10
CA ASP A 3 -5.27 15.69 -0.40
C ASP A 3 -5.02 14.74 0.78
N VAL A 4 -4.74 13.48 0.48
CA VAL A 4 -4.51 12.42 1.45
C VAL A 4 -3.13 11.81 1.22
N ALA A 5 -2.22 12.04 2.16
CA ALA A 5 -0.91 11.39 2.17
C ALA A 5 -0.92 10.18 3.11
N ILE A 6 -0.51 9.02 2.59
CA ILE A 6 -0.46 7.75 3.32
C ILE A 6 1.00 7.30 3.40
N VAL A 7 1.46 6.97 4.61
CA VAL A 7 2.84 6.51 4.85
C VAL A 7 2.81 5.08 5.39
N GLY A 8 3.38 4.15 4.62
CA GLY A 8 3.44 2.71 4.87
C GLY A 8 2.56 1.90 3.90
N GLY A 9 3.15 1.00 3.10
CA GLY A 9 2.46 0.17 2.09
C GLY A 9 1.99 -1.20 2.59
N GLY A 10 1.78 -1.35 3.90
CA GLY A 10 1.18 -2.56 4.46
C GLY A 10 -0.29 -2.73 4.06
N PRO A 11 -0.95 -3.83 4.48
CA PRO A 11 -2.36 -4.08 4.17
C PRO A 11 -3.28 -2.94 4.61
N ALA A 12 -2.97 -2.26 5.71
CA ALA A 12 -3.70 -1.09 6.18
C ALA A 12 -3.53 0.13 5.23
N GLY A 13 -2.31 0.45 4.81
CA GLY A 13 -2.03 1.60 3.95
C GLY A 13 -2.57 1.43 2.53
N LEU A 14 -2.44 0.23 1.97
CA LEU A 14 -3.04 -0.11 0.68
C LEU A 14 -4.57 -0.06 0.73
N SER A 15 -5.18 -0.53 1.82
CA SER A 15 -6.64 -0.43 2.01
C SER A 15 -7.11 1.02 2.16
N ALA A 16 -6.35 1.84 2.89
CA ALA A 16 -6.64 3.26 3.05
C ALA A 16 -6.55 4.02 1.72
N GLY A 17 -5.53 3.75 0.91
CA GLY A 17 -5.37 4.36 -0.42
C GLY A 17 -6.50 3.97 -1.37
N LEU A 18 -6.87 2.69 -1.39
CA LEU A 18 -8.00 2.20 -2.18
C LEU A 18 -9.32 2.86 -1.77
N PHE A 19 -9.58 2.98 -0.47
CA PHE A 19 -10.81 3.58 0.03
C PHE A 19 -10.86 5.08 -0.23
N ALA A 20 -9.75 5.79 -0.01
CA ALA A 20 -9.67 7.24 -0.25
C ALA A 20 -9.83 7.57 -1.74
N SER A 21 -9.17 6.83 -2.63
CA SER A 21 -9.32 6.99 -4.08
C SER A 21 -10.76 6.69 -4.55
N LYS A 22 -11.41 5.65 -4.01
CA LYS A 22 -12.82 5.33 -4.31
C LYS A 22 -13.81 6.44 -3.93
N ASN A 23 -13.46 7.27 -2.94
CA ASN A 23 -14.28 8.40 -2.53
C ASN A 23 -13.90 9.71 -3.27
N GLY A 24 -13.09 9.62 -4.32
CA GLY A 24 -12.70 10.78 -5.14
C GLY A 24 -11.73 11.73 -4.46
N LEU A 25 -11.00 11.25 -3.44
CA LEU A 25 -9.94 12.02 -2.79
C LEU A 25 -8.63 11.87 -3.59
N ASP A 26 -7.85 12.95 -3.64
CA ASP A 26 -6.54 12.91 -4.27
C ASP A 26 -5.55 12.31 -3.28
N THR A 27 -4.89 11.22 -3.65
CA THR A 27 -4.17 10.35 -2.71
C THR A 27 -2.76 10.05 -3.19
N VAL A 28 -1.78 10.21 -2.31
CA VAL A 28 -0.39 9.78 -2.52
C VAL A 28 0.02 8.76 -1.45
N LEU A 29 0.56 7.62 -1.88
CA LEU A 29 1.03 6.54 -1.02
C LEU A 29 2.56 6.49 -1.06
N PHE A 30 3.19 6.60 0.11
CA PHE A 30 4.61 6.39 0.31
C PHE A 30 4.83 5.05 0.99
N ASP A 31 5.46 4.10 0.31
CA ASP A 31 5.90 2.84 0.89
C ASP A 31 7.43 2.79 1.00
N THR A 32 7.94 2.06 2.00
CA THR A 32 9.38 1.87 2.20
C THR A 32 9.91 0.60 1.55
N ASP A 33 9.09 -0.16 0.81
CA ASP A 33 9.38 -1.49 0.23
C ASP A 33 9.79 -2.59 1.24
N GLU A 34 9.95 -2.23 2.52
CA GLU A 34 10.29 -3.14 3.63
C GLU A 34 9.09 -3.93 4.18
N THR A 35 7.93 -3.89 3.52
CA THR A 35 6.72 -4.53 4.04
C THR A 35 6.72 -6.04 3.81
N TRP A 36 6.08 -6.78 4.72
CA TRP A 36 5.96 -8.25 4.64
C TRP A 36 5.33 -8.74 3.33
N MET A 37 4.50 -7.94 2.66
CA MET A 37 3.91 -8.29 1.36
C MET A 37 4.97 -8.39 0.25
N HIS A 38 6.06 -7.63 0.35
CA HIS A 38 7.20 -7.72 -0.57
C HIS A 38 8.00 -9.02 -0.33
N LYS A 39 8.05 -9.52 0.91
CA LYS A 39 8.63 -10.84 1.24
C LYS A 39 7.71 -12.02 0.94
N ALA A 40 6.41 -11.79 0.78
CA ALA A 40 5.45 -12.85 0.44
C ALA A 40 5.64 -13.40 -0.99
N HIS A 41 6.50 -12.78 -1.83
CA HIS A 41 6.79 -13.25 -3.18
C HIS A 41 7.87 -14.35 -3.28
N PHE A 42 8.52 -14.79 -2.20
CA PHE A 42 9.50 -15.90 -2.27
C PHE A 42 9.19 -17.02 -1.28
N GLY A 43 8.21 -17.85 -1.65
CA GLY A 43 7.84 -19.08 -0.95
C GLY A 43 7.37 -20.22 -1.85
N PHE A 44 7.65 -20.18 -3.17
CA PHE A 44 7.38 -21.31 -4.07
C PHE A 44 8.50 -21.47 -5.10
N GLY A 45 9.66 -21.91 -4.62
CA GLY A 45 10.80 -22.28 -5.44
C GLY A 45 11.63 -23.29 -4.66
N ARG A 46 11.26 -24.56 -4.83
CA ARG A 46 12.14 -25.71 -4.58
C ARG A 46 13.44 -25.53 -5.37
N HIS A 47 14.51 -26.16 -4.89
CA HIS A 47 15.64 -26.70 -5.66
C HIS A 47 15.80 -26.25 -7.12
#